data_AF-A0A661TXN4-F1
#
_entry.id   AF-A0A661TXN4-F1
#
_cell.length_a   1.000
_cell.length_b   1.000
_cell.length_c   1.000
_cell.angle_alpha   90.00
_cell.angle_beta   90.00
_cell.angle_gamma   90.00
#
_symmetry.space_group_name_H-M   'P 1'
#
loop_
_entity.id
_entity.type
_entity.pdbx_description
1 polymer ?
#
loop_
_entity_poly.entity_id
_entity_poly.type
_entity_poly.pdbx_seq_one_letter_code
_entity_poly.pdbx_strand_id
1 'polypeptide(L)'
;HGELFVFKEEIYKTPTKILKRNFYKIIKISKKNHKFNFDPPDKFCSCPTCKNFSQSFLHHLYKTKEPLYQRLATLHNLKFYFDLIKILRDAIRKEEI
;
A
#
# COMPACT_ATOMS: atom_id res chain seq x y z
N HIS A 1 -0.34 9.29 -10.70
CA HIS A 1 -0.35 7.96 -11.37
C HIS A 1 -1.50 7.01 -10.98
N GLY A 2 -2.23 7.18 -9.87
CA GLY A 2 -3.44 6.36 -9.64
C GLY A 2 -3.18 4.97 -9.03
N GLU A 3 -1.93 4.71 -8.63
CA GLU A 3 -1.44 3.40 -8.20
C GLU A 3 -0.98 3.42 -6.75
N LEU A 4 -1.41 2.43 -5.97
CA LEU A 4 -1.01 2.22 -4.58
C LEU A 4 -0.36 0.84 -4.44
N PHE A 5 0.84 0.79 -3.86
CA PHE A 5 1.56 -0.45 -3.60
C PHE A 5 1.11 -1.07 -2.28
N VAL A 6 0.81 -2.36 -2.28
CA VAL A 6 0.25 -3.06 -1.12
C VAL A 6 0.96 -4.40 -0.99
N PHE A 7 1.44 -4.73 0.21
CA PHE A 7 1.99 -6.07 0.45
C PHE A 7 0.88 -7.11 0.36
N LYS A 8 1.22 -8.32 -0.06
CA LYS A 8 0.32 -9.45 0.11
C LYS A 8 0.19 -9.79 1.59
N GLU A 9 -0.95 -10.34 1.98
CA GLU A 9 -1.26 -10.63 3.38
C GLU A 9 -0.21 -11.54 4.05
N GLU A 10 0.37 -12.48 3.28
CA GLU A 10 1.42 -13.36 3.81
C GLU A 10 2.67 -12.62 4.30
N ILE A 11 2.96 -11.42 3.79
CA ILE A 11 4.15 -10.64 4.17
C ILE A 11 3.99 -10.02 5.56
N TYR A 12 2.76 -9.62 5.92
CA TYR A 12 2.48 -9.10 7.26
C TYR A 12 2.63 -10.17 8.35
N LYS A 13 2.35 -11.44 8.01
CA LYS A 13 2.50 -12.59 8.91
C LYS A 13 3.91 -13.17 8.90
N THR A 14 4.57 -13.15 7.75
CA THR A 14 5.92 -13.72 7.56
C THR A 14 6.76 -12.79 6.67
N PRO A 15 7.38 -11.74 7.24
CA PRO A 15 8.09 -10.72 6.47
C PRO A 15 9.23 -11.27 5.59
N THR A 16 9.88 -12.36 6.02
CA THR A 16 10.98 -13.01 5.29
C THR A 16 10.55 -13.57 3.93
N LYS A 17 9.24 -13.79 3.71
CA LYS A 17 8.70 -14.19 2.39
C LYS A 17 8.90 -13.13 1.30
N ILE A 18 9.29 -11.92 1.65
CA ILE A 18 9.61 -10.85 0.69
C ILE A 18 10.76 -11.21 -0.26
N LEU A 19 11.64 -12.13 0.15
CA LEU A 19 12.75 -12.65 -0.65
C LEU A 19 12.28 -13.53 -1.82
N LYS A 20 11.03 -13.98 -1.78
CA LYS A 20 10.41 -14.72 -2.90
C LYS A 20 9.89 -13.72 -3.94
N ARG A 21 9.84 -14.15 -5.20
CA ARG A 21 9.18 -13.37 -6.26
C ARG A 21 7.70 -13.14 -5.91
N ASN A 22 7.15 -11.99 -6.35
CA ASN A 22 5.72 -11.67 -6.28
C ASN A 22 5.14 -11.45 -4.85
N PHE A 23 5.78 -10.59 -4.04
CA PHE A 23 5.39 -10.30 -2.65
C PHE A 23 4.40 -9.13 -2.46
N TYR A 24 4.11 -8.37 -3.52
CA TYR A 24 3.24 -7.20 -3.47
C TYR A 24 2.21 -7.22 -4.61
N LYS A 25 1.23 -6.33 -4.52
CA LYS A 25 0.25 -6.06 -5.57
C LYS A 25 0.04 -4.56 -5.74
N ILE A 26 -0.50 -4.17 -6.88
CA ILE A 26 -0.83 -2.78 -7.20
C ILE A 26 -2.34 -2.61 -7.20
N ILE A 27 -2.83 -1.65 -6.42
CA ILE A 27 -4.21 -1.18 -6.48
C ILE A 27 -4.28 -0.01 -7.46
N LYS A 28 -5.01 -0.19 -8.55
CA LYS A 28 -5.29 0.86 -9.55
C LYS A 28 -6.58 1.57 -9.16
N ILE A 29 -6.46 2.65 -8.39
CA ILE A 29 -7.62 3.34 -7.80
C ILE A 29 -8.57 3.90 -8.85
N SER A 30 -8.11 4.10 -10.09
CA SER A 30 -8.90 4.59 -11.22
C SER A 30 -10.02 3.64 -11.66
N LYS A 31 -9.94 2.35 -11.31
CA LYS A 31 -10.90 1.31 -11.70
C LYS A 31 -12.23 1.46 -10.96
N LYS A 32 -13.33 1.12 -11.64
CA LYS A 32 -14.72 1.33 -11.16
C LYS A 32 -15.07 0.49 -9.92
N ASN A 33 -14.44 -0.67 -9.74
CA ASN A 33 -14.64 -1.55 -8.58
C ASN A 33 -14.30 -0.87 -7.23
N HIS A 34 -13.51 0.20 -7.23
CA HIS A 34 -13.18 0.94 -6.03
C HIS A 34 -14.24 1.97 -5.63
N LYS A 35 -15.18 2.33 -6.52
CA LYS A 35 -16.20 3.38 -6.28
C LYS A 35 -17.02 3.14 -5.01
N PHE A 36 -17.36 1.89 -4.71
CA PHE A 36 -18.15 1.50 -3.54
C PHE A 36 -17.37 0.61 -2.57
N ASN A 37 -16.04 0.62 -2.65
CA ASN A 37 -15.20 -0.12 -1.73
C ASN A 37 -14.85 0.76 -0.53
N PHE A 38 -15.50 0.52 0.61
CA PHE A 38 -15.30 1.27 1.84
C PHE A 38 -14.16 0.74 2.72
N ASP A 39 -13.50 -0.36 2.32
CA ASP A 39 -12.29 -0.82 2.99
C ASP A 39 -11.14 0.17 2.76
N PRO A 40 -10.15 0.21 3.67
CA PRO A 40 -8.90 0.93 3.43
C PRO A 40 -8.14 0.31 2.23
N PRO A 41 -7.19 1.04 1.63
CA PRO A 41 -6.33 0.51 0.58
C PRO A 41 -5.57 -0.74 1.02
N ASP A 42 -5.10 -0.72 2.26
CA ASP A 42 -4.38 -1.82 2.88
C ASP A 42 -4.78 -1.94 4.36
N LYS A 43 -5.34 -3.09 4.74
CA LYS A 43 -5.87 -3.35 6.08
C LYS A 43 -4.77 -3.46 7.15
N PHE A 44 -3.54 -3.71 6.74
CA PHE A 44 -2.41 -3.91 7.66
C PHE A 44 -1.44 -2.72 7.66
N CYS A 45 -1.62 -1.76 6.77
CA CYS A 45 -0.80 -0.55 6.71
C CYS A 45 -1.23 0.47 7.77
N SER A 46 -0.26 0.98 8.52
CA SER A 46 -0.49 1.94 9.61
C SER A 46 -0.35 3.42 9.19
N CYS A 47 -0.26 3.71 7.89
CA CYS A 47 -0.13 5.09 7.39
C CYS A 47 -1.41 5.92 7.63
N PRO A 48 -1.30 7.27 7.65
CA PRO A 48 -2.47 8.14 7.80
C PRO A 48 -3.55 7.91 6.73
N THR A 49 -3.16 7.53 5.52
CA THR A 49 -4.09 7.23 4.44
C THR A 49 -4.94 5.99 4.75
N CYS A 50 -4.31 4.88 5.12
CA CYS A 50 -5.03 3.62 5.38
C CYS A 50 -5.80 3.62 6.70
N LYS A 51 -5.42 4.46 7.67
CA LYS A 51 -6.16 4.59 8.93
C LYS A 51 -7.46 5.39 8.81
N ASN A 52 -7.50 6.38 7.93
CA ASN A 52 -8.56 7.38 7.92
C ASN A 52 -9.41 7.39 6.65
N PHE A 53 -8.97 6.75 5.56
CA PHE A 53 -9.62 6.87 4.26
C PHE A 53 -9.84 5.52 3.59
N SER A 54 -11.00 5.40 2.92
CA SER A 54 -11.37 4.23 2.13
C SER A 54 -10.86 4.30 0.69
N GLN A 55 -10.89 3.16 0.00
CA GLN A 55 -10.65 3.10 -1.45
C GLN A 55 -11.68 3.91 -2.24
N SER A 56 -12.94 3.95 -1.81
CA SER A 56 -14.00 4.75 -2.43
C SER A 56 -13.72 6.24 -2.36
N PHE A 57 -13.23 6.73 -1.21
CA PHE A 57 -12.85 8.12 -1.06
C PHE A 57 -11.65 8.47 -1.95
N LEU A 58 -10.61 7.63 -1.97
CA LEU A 58 -9.46 7.85 -2.85
C LEU A 58 -9.84 7.77 -4.33
N HIS A 59 -10.76 6.88 -4.70
CA HIS A 59 -11.30 6.80 -6.07
C HIS A 59 -12.00 8.09 -6.46
N HIS A 60 -12.85 8.62 -5.56
CA HIS A 60 -13.54 9.89 -5.77
C HIS A 60 -12.53 11.02 -5.99
N LEU A 61 -11.60 11.24 -5.06
CA LEU A 61 -10.57 12.29 -5.18
C LEU A 61 -9.75 12.15 -6.47
N TYR A 62 -9.39 10.93 -6.84
CA TYR A 62 -8.66 10.69 -8.09
C TYR A 62 -9.48 11.07 -9.33
N LYS A 63 -10.78 10.74 -9.35
CA LYS A 63 -11.67 11.02 -10.48
C LYS A 63 -12.01 12.50 -10.61
N THR A 64 -12.15 13.21 -9.50
CA THR A 64 -12.37 14.65 -9.46
C THR A 64 -11.09 15.47 -9.66
N LYS A 65 -9.93 14.80 -9.82
CA LYS A 65 -8.60 15.42 -9.98
C LYS A 65 -8.18 16.30 -8.80
N GLU A 66 -8.61 15.92 -7.60
CA GLU A 66 -8.27 16.63 -6.37
C GLU A 66 -6.79 16.45 -5.99
N PRO A 67 -6.03 17.52 -5.71
CA PRO A 67 -4.61 17.41 -5.34
C PRO A 67 -4.36 16.58 -4.08
N LEU A 68 -5.34 16.53 -3.17
CA LEU A 68 -5.29 15.74 -1.94
C LEU A 68 -5.00 14.27 -2.22
N TYR A 69 -5.52 13.72 -3.32
CA TYR A 69 -5.23 12.34 -3.72
C TYR A 69 -3.72 12.09 -3.84
N GLN A 70 -2.98 13.00 -4.49
CA GLN A 70 -1.54 12.81 -4.70
C GLN A 70 -0.78 12.80 -3.38
N ARG A 71 -1.19 13.62 -2.41
CA ARG A 71 -0.59 13.65 -1.06
C ARG A 71 -0.85 12.33 -0.34
N LEU A 72 -2.09 11.87 -0.31
CA LEU A 72 -2.48 10.62 0.35
C LEU A 72 -1.84 9.39 -0.30
N ALA A 73 -1.76 9.35 -1.63
CA ALA A 73 -1.10 8.28 -2.37
C ALA A 73 0.41 8.24 -2.09
N THR A 74 1.05 9.42 -2.05
CA THR A 74 2.46 9.54 -1.70
C THR A 74 2.74 9.06 -0.28
N LEU A 75 1.93 9.48 0.70
CA LEU A 75 2.09 9.04 2.09
C LEU A 75 2.00 7.51 2.24
N HIS A 76 1.03 6.89 1.56
CA HIS A 76 0.87 5.44 1.55
C HIS A 76 2.06 4.74 0.89
N ASN A 77 2.43 5.17 -0.32
CA ASN A 77 3.50 4.53 -1.08
C ASN A 77 4.86 4.69 -0.39
N LEU A 78 5.16 5.85 0.21
CA LEU A 78 6.38 6.04 1.00
C LEU A 78 6.41 5.10 2.21
N LYS A 79 5.29 4.95 2.91
CA LYS A 79 5.20 4.00 4.04
C LYS A 79 5.51 2.57 3.59
N PHE A 80 4.93 2.14 2.47
CA PHE A 80 5.22 0.84 1.86
C PHE A 80 6.73 0.64 1.60
N TYR A 81 7.40 1.62 0.98
CA TYR A 81 8.84 1.53 0.71
C TYR A 81 9.68 1.53 1.99
N PHE A 82 9.32 2.33 3.00
CA PHE A 82 10.02 2.31 4.28
C PHE A 82 9.91 0.95 4.97
N ASP A 83 8.72 0.33 4.95
CA ASP A 83 8.51 -0.98 5.53
C ASP A 83 9.25 -2.07 4.74
N LEU A 84 9.26 -2.00 3.41
CA LEU A 84 10.05 -2.90 2.55
C LEU A 84 11.54 -2.84 2.92
N ILE A 85 12.12 -1.64 2.99
CA ILE A 85 13.53 -1.46 3.30
C ILE A 85 13.83 -1.95 4.72
N LYS A 86 12.93 -1.73 5.67
CA LYS A 86 13.09 -2.25 7.04
C LYS A 86 13.17 -3.78 7.04
N ILE A 87 12.25 -4.46 6.37
CA ILE A 87 12.23 -5.92 6.28
C ILE A 87 13.52 -6.44 5.63
N LEU A 88 13.97 -5.81 4.54
CA LEU A 88 15.22 -6.21 3.87
C LEU A 88 16.45 -6.04 4.78
N ARG A 89 16.56 -4.92 5.50
CA ARG A 89 17.65 -4.72 6.47
C ARG A 89 17.63 -5.77 7.58
N ASP A 90 16.45 -6.14 8.07
CA ASP A 90 16.30 -7.15 9.11
C ASP A 90 16.67 -8.55 8.59
N ALA A 91 16.36 -8.87 7.34
CA ALA A 91 16.78 -10.13 6.69
C ALA A 91 18.30 -10.21 6.50
N ILE A 92 18.96 -9.11 6.10
CA ILE A 92 20.43 -9.04 6.01
C ILE A 92 21.06 -9.29 7.39
N ARG A 93 20.55 -8.64 8.44
CA ARG A 93 21.07 -8.79 9.81
C ARG A 93 20.95 -10.20 10.38
N LYS A 94 19.98 -10.98 9.87
CA LYS A 94 19.74 -12.37 10.27
C LYS A 94 20.42 -13.39 9.37
N GLU A 95 21.18 -12.94 8.37
CA GLU A 95 21.83 -13.81 7.37
C GLU A 95 20.81 -14.71 6.63
N GLU A 96 19.58 -14.23 6.43
CA GLU A 96 18.51 -14.95 5.71
C GLU A 96 18.56 -14.73 4.18
N ILE A 97 19.62 -14.08 3.68
CA ILE A 97 19.86 -13.72 2.27
C ILE A 97 21.22 -14.27 1.84
#